data_AF-A0A7J9FKL0-F1
#
_entry.id   AF-A0A7J9FKL0-F1
#
_cell.length_a   1.000
_cell.length_b   1.000
_cell.length_c   1.000
_cell.angle_alpha   90.00
_cell.angle_beta   90.00
_cell.angle_gamma   90.00
#
_symmetry.space_group_name_H-M   'P 1'
#
loop_
_entity.id
_entity.type
_entity.pdbx_description
1 polymer ?
#
loop_
_entity_poly.entity_id
_entity_poly.type
_entity_poly.pdbx_seq_one_letter_code
_entity_poly.pdbx_strand_id
1 'polypeptide(L)'
;ELHESGASLLWKISNEEQSLRQKAISLESSIRRVRSSINSLISKKLLDPEFARKLEEDLQRASSILTDGEAAAFLPAEAQGRFLRMFLGPINVKASRKEVQLKVKEEYNSYRDRTAFLFLLFPLTLLILKSWIWEGCLPAFPVQLYEAWLLFLYTGLAMRENILRANGSDIRPWWIYHHYCAMLMALVSLTWEIKRQPNCAQKQRGVELFLQWAMMQGVAMLLQNRYQRQRLYTRIALGKANRMDVVWGETSGVDGQLWVLCPILFAMQGFEAYVGLLLLKTAFVGVVTEWQVICCGILLVLMAVGNFINTIQTLMTKSRFKAKMKRSKSKPELD
;
A
#
# COMPACT_ATOMS: atom_id res chain seq x y z
N GLU A 1 14.86 -45.01 7.15
CA GLU A 1 15.83 -44.25 7.97
C GLU A 1 15.69 -42.73 7.85
N LEU A 2 16.19 -42.06 6.78
CA LEU A 2 16.13 -40.58 6.70
C LEU A 2 14.72 -39.99 6.83
N HIS A 3 13.73 -40.61 6.17
CA HIS A 3 12.33 -40.19 6.26
C HIS A 3 11.76 -40.30 7.69
N GLU A 4 12.14 -41.36 8.40
CA GLU A 4 11.63 -41.67 9.74
C GLU A 4 12.30 -40.78 10.80
N SER A 5 13.61 -40.55 10.68
CA SER A 5 14.33 -39.55 11.47
C SER A 5 13.82 -38.14 11.20
N GLY A 6 13.48 -37.82 9.94
CA GLY A 6 12.85 -36.55 9.57
C GLY A 6 11.47 -36.37 10.21
N ALA A 7 10.63 -37.40 10.16
CA ALA A 7 9.29 -37.38 10.74
C ALA A 7 9.34 -37.24 12.27
N SER A 8 10.26 -37.93 12.96
CA SER A 8 10.41 -37.82 14.42
C SER A 8 10.90 -36.43 14.84
N LEU A 9 11.82 -35.83 14.07
CA LEU A 9 12.29 -34.47 14.30
C LEU A 9 11.16 -33.45 14.12
N LEU A 10 10.37 -33.57 13.04
CA LEU A 10 9.22 -32.69 12.79
C LEU A 10 8.17 -32.80 13.90
N TRP A 11 7.88 -34.01 14.38
CA TRP A 11 6.95 -34.22 15.49
C TRP A 11 7.43 -33.55 16.78
N LYS A 12 8.73 -33.68 17.10
CA LYS A 12 9.33 -33.04 18.27
C LYS A 12 9.27 -31.51 18.16
N ILE A 13 9.64 -30.95 17.00
CA ILE A 13 9.54 -29.52 16.73
C ILE A 13 8.09 -29.03 16.89
N SER A 14 7.12 -29.75 16.33
CA SER A 14 5.70 -29.39 16.43
C SER A 14 5.21 -29.33 17.88
N ASN A 15 5.61 -30.29 18.72
CA ASN A 15 5.24 -30.31 20.14
C ASN A 15 5.90 -29.17 20.94
N GLU A 16 7.19 -28.93 20.72
CA GLU A 16 7.92 -27.83 21.37
C GLU A 16 7.34 -26.47 20.95
N GLU A 17 7.03 -26.30 19.66
CA GLU A 17 6.36 -25.11 19.13
C GLU A 17 5.00 -24.91 19.79
N GLN A 18 4.18 -25.95 19.94
CA GLN A 18 2.88 -25.84 20.58
C GLN A 18 2.98 -25.46 22.06
N SER A 19 3.98 -25.99 22.77
CA SER A 19 4.29 -25.59 24.15
C SER A 19 4.68 -24.11 24.24
N LEU A 20 5.55 -23.64 23.34
CA LEU A 20 5.94 -22.23 23.27
C LEU A 20 4.77 -21.31 22.92
N ARG A 21 3.87 -21.72 22.01
CA ARG A 21 2.62 -21.01 21.70
C ARG A 21 1.73 -20.84 22.93
N GLN A 22 1.52 -21.91 23.70
CA GLN A 22 0.71 -21.82 24.94
C GLN A 22 1.33 -20.87 25.96
N LYS A 23 2.66 -20.90 26.13
CA LYS A 23 3.37 -19.96 27.01
C LYS A 23 3.25 -18.51 26.53
N ALA A 24 3.40 -18.27 25.23
CA ALA A 24 3.27 -16.94 24.64
C ALA A 24 1.85 -16.37 24.83
N ILE A 25 0.82 -17.18 24.57
CA ILE A 25 -0.59 -16.82 24.79
C ILE A 25 -0.87 -16.52 26.28
N SER A 26 -0.37 -17.38 27.17
CA SER A 26 -0.52 -17.18 28.62
C SER A 26 0.13 -15.88 29.08
N LEU A 27 1.33 -15.57 28.59
CA LEU A 27 2.03 -14.33 28.90
C LEU A 27 1.29 -13.11 28.36
N GLU A 28 0.81 -13.14 27.11
CA GLU A 28 0.01 -12.07 26.51
C GLU A 28 -1.28 -11.80 27.33
N SER A 29 -1.98 -12.87 27.71
CA SER A 29 -3.19 -12.78 28.53
C SER A 29 -2.92 -12.17 29.90
N SER A 30 -1.74 -12.44 30.47
CA SER A 30 -1.31 -11.91 31.76
C SER A 30 -0.97 -10.43 31.65
N ILE A 31 -0.25 -10.01 30.60
CA ILE A 31 -0.01 -8.59 30.30
C ILE A 31 -1.33 -7.84 30.15
N ARG A 32 -2.31 -8.39 29.39
CA ARG A 32 -3.64 -7.76 29.25
C ARG A 32 -4.38 -7.62 30.58
N ARG A 33 -4.34 -8.65 31.44
CA ARG A 33 -4.97 -8.62 32.78
C ARG A 33 -4.32 -7.61 33.73
N VAL A 34 -3.00 -7.47 33.67
CA VAL A 34 -2.30 -6.46 34.48
C VAL A 34 -2.64 -5.06 33.97
N ARG A 35 -2.65 -4.83 32.65
CA ARG A 35 -3.08 -3.55 32.06
C ARG A 35 -4.49 -3.15 32.47
N SER A 36 -5.45 -4.08 32.43
CA SER A 36 -6.83 -3.77 32.85
C SER A 36 -6.93 -3.47 34.34
N SER A 37 -6.16 -4.17 35.18
CA SER A 37 -6.08 -3.90 36.63
C SER A 37 -5.50 -2.51 36.91
N ILE A 38 -4.44 -2.12 36.20
CA ILE A 38 -3.83 -0.78 36.32
C ILE A 38 -4.85 0.30 35.93
N ASN A 39 -5.51 0.15 34.77
CA ASN A 39 -6.53 1.11 34.32
C ASN A 39 -7.70 1.24 35.31
N SER A 40 -8.10 0.14 35.97
CA SER A 40 -9.12 0.12 37.01
C SER A 40 -8.67 0.84 38.30
N LEU A 41 -7.41 0.66 38.71
CA LEU A 41 -6.86 1.35 39.88
C LEU A 41 -6.65 2.84 39.65
N ILE A 42 -6.24 3.23 38.43
CA ILE A 42 -6.15 4.62 37.98
C ILE A 42 -7.54 5.27 38.01
N SER A 43 -8.57 4.61 37.46
CA SER A 43 -9.92 5.18 37.41
C SER A 43 -10.52 5.39 38.81
N LYS A 44 -10.19 4.52 39.76
CA LYS A 44 -10.56 4.64 41.18
C LYS A 44 -9.67 5.60 41.98
N LYS A 45 -8.68 6.25 41.36
CA LYS A 45 -7.70 7.14 42.01
C LYS A 45 -6.96 6.50 43.21
N LEU A 46 -6.81 5.18 43.20
CA LEU A 46 -6.16 4.41 44.28
C LEU A 46 -4.66 4.20 44.03
N LEU A 47 -4.16 4.62 42.87
CA LEU A 47 -2.75 4.52 42.50
C LEU A 47 -2.12 5.89 42.35
N ASP A 48 -0.89 6.03 42.86
CA ASP A 48 -0.06 7.18 42.60
C ASP A 48 0.20 7.32 41.09
N PRO A 49 -0.04 8.50 40.48
CA PRO A 49 0.09 8.70 39.04
C PRO A 49 1.50 8.46 38.49
N GLU A 50 2.55 8.74 39.27
CA GLU A 50 3.93 8.54 38.83
C GLU A 50 4.31 7.06 38.83
N PHE A 51 3.90 6.32 39.87
CA PHE A 51 4.01 4.87 39.89
C PHE A 51 3.20 4.19 38.77
N ALA A 52 1.98 4.68 38.49
CA ALA A 52 1.15 4.19 37.40
C ALA A 52 1.81 4.37 36.03
N ARG A 53 2.43 5.54 35.79
CA ARG A 53 3.18 5.82 34.56
C ARG A 53 4.34 4.85 34.38
N LYS A 54 5.14 4.64 35.42
CA LYS A 54 6.27 3.70 35.39
C LYS A 54 5.83 2.26 35.11
N LEU A 55 4.75 1.83 35.74
CA LEU A 55 4.22 0.49 35.54
C LEU A 55 3.67 0.29 34.13
N GLU A 56 3.01 1.29 33.54
CA GLU A 56 2.57 1.24 32.14
C GLU A 56 3.77 1.23 31.17
N GLU A 57 4.85 1.96 31.45
CA GLU A 57 6.09 1.92 30.67
C GLU A 57 6.75 0.54 30.70
N ASP A 58 6.85 -0.08 31.88
CA ASP A 58 7.37 -1.43 32.04
C ASP A 58 6.49 -2.46 31.33
N LEU A 59 5.16 -2.28 31.38
CA LEU A 59 4.21 -3.14 30.67
C LEU A 59 4.31 -2.98 29.16
N GLN A 60 4.51 -1.75 28.67
CA GLN A 60 4.75 -1.46 27.26
C GLN A 60 6.07 -2.08 26.79
N ARG A 61 7.13 -2.02 27.62
CA ARG A 61 8.40 -2.68 27.32
C ARG A 61 8.23 -4.20 27.25
N ALA A 62 7.57 -4.81 28.23
CA ALA A 62 7.29 -6.25 28.21
C ALA A 62 6.43 -6.66 27.01
N SER A 63 5.41 -5.86 26.67
CA SER A 63 4.59 -6.05 25.48
C SER A 63 5.42 -5.96 24.20
N SER A 64 6.30 -4.95 24.07
CA SER A 64 7.18 -4.80 22.90
C SER A 64 8.17 -5.96 22.78
N ILE A 65 8.74 -6.46 23.88
CA ILE A 65 9.59 -7.65 23.86
C ILE A 65 8.81 -8.87 23.36
N LEU A 66 7.54 -9.01 23.76
CA LEU A 66 6.69 -10.12 23.35
C LEU A 66 6.24 -10.01 21.88
N THR A 67 5.90 -8.81 21.41
CA THR A 67 5.36 -8.57 20.06
C THR A 67 6.42 -8.34 18.98
N ASP A 68 7.58 -7.82 19.37
CA ASP A 68 8.72 -7.51 18.50
C ASP A 68 9.90 -8.45 18.73
N GLY A 69 9.85 -9.33 19.73
CA GLY A 69 10.86 -10.37 19.95
C GLY A 69 10.55 -11.67 19.22
N GLU A 70 11.37 -12.69 19.46
CA GLU A 70 11.22 -14.02 18.84
C GLU A 70 9.93 -14.72 19.25
N ALA A 71 9.41 -14.38 20.43
CA ALA A 71 8.16 -14.91 20.95
C ALA A 71 6.93 -14.51 20.10
N ALA A 72 7.04 -13.44 19.30
CA ALA A 72 5.98 -12.96 18.42
C ALA A 72 5.56 -13.97 17.35
N ALA A 73 6.46 -14.90 17.02
CA ALA A 73 6.22 -16.03 16.12
C ALA A 73 5.15 -17.00 16.65
N PHE A 74 5.05 -17.12 17.97
CA PHE A 74 4.21 -18.09 18.66
C PHE A 74 2.90 -17.47 19.17
N LEU A 75 2.75 -16.15 19.06
CA LEU A 75 1.48 -15.50 19.33
C LEU A 75 0.45 -15.87 18.24
N PRO A 76 -0.84 -15.98 18.60
CA PRO A 76 -1.89 -16.19 17.62
C PRO A 76 -1.86 -15.05 16.62
N ALA A 77 -1.99 -15.38 15.33
CA ALA A 77 -2.02 -14.39 14.28
C ALA A 77 -3.12 -13.38 14.59
N GLU A 78 -2.80 -12.08 14.61
CA GLU A 78 -3.85 -11.06 14.60
C GLU A 78 -4.77 -11.32 13.41
N ALA A 79 -6.07 -11.01 13.57
CA ALA A 79 -7.08 -11.26 12.56
C ALA A 79 -6.62 -10.70 11.21
N GLN A 80 -6.24 -11.61 10.32
CA GLN A 80 -5.73 -11.24 9.00
C GLN A 80 -6.79 -10.42 8.28
N GLY A 81 -6.35 -9.41 7.53
CA GLY A 81 -7.24 -8.66 6.67
C GLY A 81 -8.04 -9.61 5.77
N ARG A 82 -9.34 -9.34 5.58
CA ARG A 82 -10.25 -10.20 4.80
C ARG A 82 -9.70 -10.56 3.42
N PHE A 83 -8.95 -9.65 2.81
CA PHE A 83 -8.26 -9.86 1.54
C PHE A 83 -7.27 -11.02 1.59
N LEU A 84 -6.33 -11.04 2.55
CA LEU A 84 -5.37 -12.14 2.65
C LEU A 84 -6.06 -13.48 2.91
N ARG A 85 -7.10 -13.46 3.75
CA ARG A 85 -7.90 -14.67 4.01
C ARG A 85 -8.62 -15.19 2.77
N MET A 86 -9.06 -14.31 1.88
CA MET A 86 -9.70 -14.69 0.62
C MET A 86 -8.71 -15.37 -0.34
N PHE A 87 -7.46 -14.89 -0.44
CA PHE A 87 -6.47 -15.41 -1.38
C PHE A 87 -5.62 -16.56 -0.84
N LEU A 88 -5.28 -16.56 0.46
CA LEU A 88 -4.42 -17.57 1.08
C LEU A 88 -5.14 -18.53 2.03
N GLY A 89 -6.41 -18.26 2.37
CA GLY A 89 -7.09 -18.98 3.44
C GLY A 89 -6.57 -18.58 4.85
N PRO A 90 -6.80 -19.41 5.87
CA PRO A 90 -6.47 -19.09 7.27
C PRO A 90 -4.99 -19.32 7.61
N ILE A 91 -4.05 -18.80 6.81
CA ILE A 91 -2.61 -19.03 6.96
C ILE A 91 -1.92 -17.79 7.54
N ASN A 92 -1.16 -17.94 8.63
CA ASN A 92 -0.41 -16.82 9.21
C ASN A 92 0.76 -16.38 8.30
N VAL A 93 0.69 -15.14 7.81
CA VAL A 93 1.74 -14.52 6.96
C VAL A 93 2.72 -13.65 7.76
N LYS A 94 2.56 -13.54 9.08
CA LYS A 94 3.51 -12.84 9.94
C LYS A 94 4.78 -13.68 10.04
N ALA A 95 5.88 -13.16 9.52
CA ALA A 95 7.17 -13.81 9.62
C ALA A 95 7.70 -13.74 11.05
N SER A 96 8.15 -14.90 11.55
CA SER A 96 8.68 -15.08 12.91
C SER A 96 9.99 -14.32 13.15
N ARG A 97 10.88 -14.29 12.14
CA ARG A 97 12.21 -13.69 12.22
C ARG A 97 12.22 -12.31 11.57
N LYS A 98 12.85 -11.33 12.24
CA LYS A 98 13.03 -9.95 11.71
C LYS A 98 13.75 -9.94 10.36
N GLU A 99 14.73 -10.81 10.18
CA GLU A 99 15.45 -10.94 8.90
C GLU A 99 14.51 -11.32 7.75
N VAL A 100 13.56 -12.22 8.01
CA VAL A 100 12.57 -12.64 7.00
C VAL A 100 11.59 -11.49 6.72
N GLN A 101 11.16 -10.74 7.74
CA GLN A 101 10.32 -9.55 7.56
C GLN A 101 11.01 -8.50 6.67
N LEU A 102 12.30 -8.24 6.92
CA LEU A 102 13.09 -7.31 6.11
C LEU A 102 13.27 -7.84 4.68
N LYS A 103 13.50 -9.14 4.49
CA LYS A 103 13.57 -9.76 3.17
C LYS A 103 12.26 -9.63 2.40
N VAL A 104 11.11 -9.80 3.05
CA VAL A 104 9.79 -9.57 2.42
C VAL A 104 9.66 -8.12 1.93
N LYS A 105 10.14 -7.15 2.72
CA LYS A 105 10.20 -5.74 2.33
C LYS A 105 11.15 -5.48 1.16
N GLU A 106 12.32 -6.12 1.14
CA GLU A 106 13.27 -6.02 0.03
C GLU A 106 12.67 -6.57 -1.27
N GLU A 107 12.05 -7.75 -1.23
CA GLU A 107 11.35 -8.35 -2.37
C GLU A 107 10.19 -7.48 -2.86
N TYR A 108 9.45 -6.83 -1.96
CA TYR A 108 8.44 -5.85 -2.34
C TYR A 108 9.04 -4.67 -3.11
N ASN A 109 10.12 -4.08 -2.60
CA ASN A 109 10.77 -2.93 -3.24
C ASN A 109 11.36 -3.31 -4.61
N SER A 110 12.02 -4.47 -4.70
CA SER A 110 12.54 -5.04 -5.95
C SER A 110 11.43 -5.28 -6.97
N TYR A 111 10.33 -5.89 -6.53
CA TYR A 111 9.15 -6.10 -7.36
C TYR A 111 8.61 -4.78 -7.91
N ARG A 112 8.43 -3.77 -7.05
CA ARG A 112 7.91 -2.45 -7.42
C ARG A 112 8.82 -1.68 -8.38
N ASP A 113 10.13 -1.83 -8.28
CA ASP A 113 11.06 -1.22 -9.23
C ASP A 113 10.97 -1.89 -10.60
N ARG A 114 11.02 -3.23 -10.64
CA ARG A 114 10.92 -3.97 -11.89
C ARG A 114 9.60 -3.71 -12.61
N THR A 115 8.49 -3.63 -11.86
CA THR A 115 7.18 -3.38 -12.46
C THR A 115 6.95 -1.92 -12.83
N ALA A 116 7.58 -0.95 -12.16
CA ALA A 116 7.48 0.47 -12.55
C ALA A 116 8.07 0.73 -13.95
N PHE A 117 9.17 0.05 -14.31
CA PHE A 117 9.70 0.14 -15.68
C PHE A 117 8.71 -0.42 -16.71
N LEU A 118 8.13 -1.59 -16.45
CA LEU A 118 7.11 -2.17 -17.32
C LEU A 118 5.85 -1.28 -17.40
N PHE A 119 5.44 -0.66 -16.29
CA PHE A 119 4.30 0.24 -16.22
C PHE A 119 4.45 1.44 -17.15
N LEU A 120 5.67 1.92 -17.32
CA LEU A 120 6.00 3.02 -18.22
C LEU A 120 6.21 2.55 -19.67
N LEU A 121 7.00 1.50 -19.86
CA LEU A 121 7.44 1.08 -21.20
C LEU A 121 6.31 0.43 -22.00
N PHE A 122 5.41 -0.31 -21.37
CA PHE A 122 4.32 -0.99 -22.08
C PHE A 122 3.32 -0.01 -22.72
N PRO A 123 2.73 0.98 -22.02
CA PRO A 123 1.86 1.95 -22.68
C PRO A 123 2.62 2.81 -23.69
N LEU A 124 3.90 3.12 -23.45
CA LEU A 124 4.75 3.83 -24.41
C LEU A 124 4.90 3.04 -25.73
N THR A 125 5.20 1.74 -25.68
CA THR A 125 5.31 0.92 -26.88
C THR A 125 3.98 0.83 -27.61
N LEU A 126 2.86 0.67 -26.89
CA LEU A 126 1.52 0.66 -27.52
C LEU A 126 1.21 1.97 -28.25
N LEU A 127 1.56 3.13 -27.67
CA LEU A 127 1.35 4.43 -28.29
C LEU A 127 2.24 4.64 -29.52
N ILE A 128 3.50 4.19 -29.47
CA ILE A 128 4.40 4.23 -30.64
C ILE A 128 3.87 3.34 -31.76
N LEU A 129 3.51 2.09 -31.46
CA LEU A 129 2.98 1.14 -32.44
C LEU A 129 1.65 1.61 -33.04
N LYS A 130 0.78 2.24 -32.24
CA LYS A 130 -0.43 2.93 -32.73
C LYS A 130 -0.11 3.97 -33.80
N SER A 131 0.91 4.79 -33.57
CA SER A 131 1.27 5.87 -34.48
C SER A 131 2.02 5.39 -35.72
N TRP A 132 2.83 4.34 -35.61
CA TRP A 132 3.74 3.91 -36.68
C TRP A 132 3.22 2.74 -37.52
N ILE A 133 2.50 1.79 -36.90
CA ILE A 133 2.13 0.52 -37.54
C ILE A 133 0.62 0.42 -37.75
N TRP A 134 -0.17 0.85 -36.76
CA TRP A 134 -1.61 0.57 -36.76
C TRP A 134 -2.49 1.73 -37.21
N GLU A 135 -1.94 2.68 -37.97
CA GLU A 135 -2.67 3.80 -38.60
C GLU A 135 -3.63 4.53 -37.63
N GLY A 136 -3.24 4.63 -36.35
CA GLY A 136 -4.04 5.29 -35.31
C GLY A 136 -5.08 4.41 -34.60
N CYS A 137 -5.20 3.12 -34.91
CA CYS A 137 -6.14 2.18 -34.28
C CYS A 137 -5.41 1.11 -33.46
N LEU A 138 -5.65 1.00 -32.17
CA LEU A 138 -5.05 -0.03 -31.31
C LEU A 138 -5.73 -1.39 -31.52
N PRO A 139 -5.01 -2.47 -31.84
CA PRO A 139 -5.59 -3.81 -31.87
C PRO A 139 -6.03 -4.24 -30.46
N ALA A 140 -7.07 -5.06 -30.38
CA ALA A 140 -7.62 -5.52 -29.11
C ALA A 140 -6.61 -6.30 -28.26
N PHE A 141 -5.90 -7.24 -28.89
CA PHE A 141 -5.01 -8.18 -28.19
C PHE A 141 -3.87 -7.50 -27.41
N PRO A 142 -3.07 -6.56 -27.98
CA PRO A 142 -2.04 -5.84 -27.22
C PRO A 142 -2.59 -5.02 -26.04
N VAL A 143 -3.77 -4.40 -26.20
CA VAL A 143 -4.41 -3.64 -25.13
C VAL A 143 -4.89 -4.58 -24.02
N GLN A 144 -5.54 -5.70 -24.37
CA GLN A 144 -5.96 -6.71 -23.40
C GLN A 144 -4.77 -7.34 -22.67
N LEU A 145 -3.63 -7.55 -23.34
CA LEU A 145 -2.41 -8.03 -22.70
C LEU A 145 -1.88 -7.04 -21.67
N TYR A 146 -1.95 -5.74 -21.97
CA TYR A 146 -1.60 -4.68 -21.01
C TYR A 146 -2.56 -4.65 -19.82
N GLU A 147 -3.87 -4.74 -20.05
CA GLU A 147 -4.87 -4.80 -18.98
C GLU A 147 -4.70 -6.05 -18.11
N ALA A 148 -4.39 -7.21 -18.70
CA ALA A 148 -4.09 -8.44 -17.96
C ALA A 148 -2.83 -8.28 -17.10
N TRP A 149 -1.81 -7.60 -17.63
CA TRP A 149 -0.61 -7.27 -16.90
C TRP A 149 -0.88 -6.27 -15.75
N LEU A 150 -1.74 -5.27 -15.95
CA LEU A 150 -2.19 -4.35 -14.89
C LEU A 150 -2.94 -5.10 -13.78
N LEU A 151 -3.83 -6.03 -14.14
CA LEU A 151 -4.53 -6.88 -13.18
C LEU A 151 -3.52 -7.69 -12.34
N PHE A 152 -2.54 -8.31 -12.98
CA PHE A 152 -1.47 -9.03 -12.29
C PHE A 152 -0.67 -8.12 -11.35
N LEU A 153 -0.30 -6.93 -11.83
CA LEU A 153 0.45 -5.93 -11.06
C LEU A 153 -0.31 -5.50 -9.80
N TYR A 154 -1.54 -5.02 -9.94
CA TYR A 154 -2.30 -4.47 -8.81
C TYR A 154 -2.72 -5.56 -7.82
N THR A 155 -3.00 -6.78 -8.30
CA THR A 155 -3.19 -7.94 -7.42
C THR A 155 -1.91 -8.25 -6.64
N GLY A 156 -0.76 -8.25 -7.32
CA GLY A 156 0.55 -8.49 -6.70
C GLY A 156 0.93 -7.42 -5.66
N LEU A 157 0.70 -6.14 -5.96
CA LEU A 157 0.89 -5.03 -5.02
C LEU A 157 -0.05 -5.20 -3.82
N ALA A 158 -1.36 -5.29 -4.05
CA ALA A 158 -2.35 -5.51 -3.00
C ALA A 158 -1.96 -6.65 -2.05
N MET A 159 -1.51 -7.78 -2.61
CA MET A 159 -1.06 -8.93 -1.84
C MET A 159 0.16 -8.64 -0.97
N ARG A 160 1.24 -8.11 -1.57
CA ARG A 160 2.50 -7.82 -0.87
C ARG A 160 2.31 -6.75 0.20
N GLU A 161 1.46 -5.76 -0.06
CA GLU A 161 1.17 -4.67 0.87
C GLU A 161 0.38 -5.14 2.07
N ASN A 162 -0.64 -5.98 1.87
CA ASN A 162 -1.34 -6.58 2.98
C ASN A 162 -0.43 -7.47 3.84
N ILE A 163 0.49 -8.22 3.22
CA ILE A 163 1.51 -9.00 3.96
C ILE A 163 2.43 -8.06 4.75
N LEU A 164 2.93 -6.98 4.16
CA LEU A 164 3.77 -6.00 4.85
C LEU A 164 3.05 -5.37 6.04
N ARG A 165 1.76 -5.06 5.88
CA ARG A 165 0.93 -4.51 6.95
C ARG A 165 0.75 -5.51 8.10
N ALA A 166 0.51 -6.79 7.79
CA ALA A 166 0.47 -7.87 8.77
C ALA A 166 1.82 -8.09 9.49
N ASN A 167 2.93 -7.64 8.88
CA ASN A 167 4.27 -7.67 9.44
C ASN A 167 4.70 -6.32 10.07
N GLY A 168 3.76 -5.41 10.33
CA GLY A 168 4.02 -4.17 11.08
C GLY A 168 4.45 -2.95 10.25
N SER A 169 4.29 -2.98 8.92
CA SER A 169 4.49 -1.79 8.08
C SER A 169 3.33 -0.80 8.25
N ASP A 170 3.61 0.48 8.50
CA ASP A 170 2.59 1.53 8.56
C ASP A 170 2.18 2.00 7.15
N ILE A 171 1.37 1.17 6.50
CA ILE A 171 0.74 1.49 5.21
C ILE A 171 -0.54 2.28 5.46
N ARG A 172 -0.70 3.43 4.81
CA ARG A 172 -1.98 4.15 4.85
C ARG A 172 -3.09 3.34 4.16
N PRO A 173 -4.28 3.22 4.77
CA PRO A 173 -5.36 2.39 4.22
C PRO A 173 -5.73 2.74 2.78
N TRP A 174 -5.73 4.03 2.42
CA TRP A 174 -6.09 4.50 1.08
C TRP A 174 -5.33 3.80 -0.03
N TRP A 175 -4.02 3.58 0.10
CA TRP A 175 -3.21 3.00 -0.97
C TRP A 175 -3.57 1.53 -1.22
N ILE A 176 -3.94 0.80 -0.17
CA ILE A 176 -4.42 -0.56 -0.31
C ILE A 176 -5.79 -0.58 -1.01
N TYR A 177 -6.69 0.34 -0.63
CA TYR A 177 -7.99 0.47 -1.31
C TYR A 177 -7.83 0.91 -2.77
N HIS A 178 -6.89 1.81 -3.06
CA HIS A 178 -6.56 2.24 -4.42
C HIS A 178 -6.16 1.04 -5.28
N HIS A 179 -5.29 0.14 -4.78
CA HIS A 179 -4.93 -1.08 -5.51
C HIS A 179 -6.13 -2.01 -5.73
N TYR A 180 -7.06 -2.10 -4.76
CA TYR A 180 -8.29 -2.87 -4.97
C TYR A 180 -9.18 -2.27 -6.05
N CYS A 181 -9.33 -0.95 -6.08
CA CYS A 181 -10.06 -0.24 -7.13
C CYS A 181 -9.40 -0.43 -8.50
N ALA A 182 -8.07 -0.34 -8.57
CA ALA A 182 -7.32 -0.53 -9.81
C ALA A 182 -7.37 -1.99 -10.31
N MET A 183 -7.33 -2.97 -9.39
CA MET A 183 -7.55 -4.39 -9.71
C MET A 183 -8.96 -4.62 -10.27
N LEU A 184 -9.99 -4.06 -9.64
CA LEU A 184 -11.36 -4.14 -10.13
C LEU A 184 -11.52 -3.47 -11.51
N MET A 185 -10.88 -2.31 -11.70
CA MET A 185 -10.88 -1.61 -12.98
C MET A 185 -10.24 -2.45 -14.07
N ALA A 186 -9.04 -3.01 -13.85
CA ALA A 186 -8.38 -3.86 -14.82
C ALA A 186 -9.21 -5.11 -15.17
N LEU A 187 -9.88 -5.71 -14.16
CA LEU A 187 -10.79 -6.83 -14.36
C LEU A 187 -11.99 -6.45 -15.24
N VAL A 188 -12.63 -5.31 -14.96
CA VAL A 188 -13.76 -4.82 -15.77
C VAL A 188 -13.30 -4.45 -17.18
N SER A 189 -12.18 -3.74 -17.32
CA SER A 189 -11.59 -3.38 -18.62
C SER A 189 -11.25 -4.60 -19.47
N LEU A 190 -10.81 -5.71 -18.89
CA LEU A 190 -10.56 -6.96 -19.62
C LEU A 190 -11.82 -7.55 -20.26
N THR A 191 -12.99 -7.35 -19.66
CA THR A 191 -14.26 -7.79 -20.21
C THR A 191 -14.78 -6.89 -21.32
N TRP A 192 -14.08 -5.81 -21.64
CA TRP A 192 -14.46 -4.89 -22.69
C TRP A 192 -13.91 -5.36 -24.05
N GLU A 193 -14.81 -5.81 -24.94
CA GLU A 193 -14.44 -6.20 -26.29
C GLU A 193 -14.20 -4.96 -27.18
N ILE A 194 -12.96 -4.77 -27.60
CA ILE A 194 -12.61 -3.76 -28.61
C ILE A 194 -13.04 -4.31 -29.99
N LYS A 195 -14.30 -4.08 -30.38
CA LYS A 195 -14.80 -4.46 -31.70
C LYS A 195 -14.14 -3.59 -32.78
N ARG A 196 -13.56 -4.23 -33.81
CA ARG A 196 -13.08 -3.55 -35.03
C ARG A 196 -14.28 -2.97 -35.76
N GLN A 197 -14.52 -1.68 -35.61
CA GLN A 197 -15.62 -0.96 -36.25
C GLN A 197 -15.08 0.18 -37.13
N PRO A 198 -15.81 0.58 -38.18
CA PRO A 198 -15.52 1.83 -38.87
C PRO A 198 -15.62 2.96 -37.84
N ASN A 199 -14.58 3.78 -37.67
CA ASN A 199 -14.38 4.79 -36.60
C ASN A 199 -13.65 4.31 -35.32
N CYS A 200 -12.73 3.36 -35.46
CA CYS A 200 -11.84 2.88 -34.38
C CYS A 200 -11.16 4.02 -33.60
N ALA A 201 -10.55 5.01 -34.28
CA ALA A 201 -9.77 6.06 -33.64
C ALA A 201 -10.60 6.94 -32.69
N GLN A 202 -11.84 7.27 -33.06
CA GLN A 202 -12.73 8.10 -32.22
C GLN A 202 -13.24 7.32 -31.01
N LYS A 203 -13.57 6.03 -31.18
CA LYS A 203 -14.04 5.17 -30.08
C LYS A 203 -12.94 4.81 -29.09
N GLN A 204 -11.68 4.74 -29.52
CA GLN A 204 -10.53 4.43 -28.67
C GLN A 204 -9.89 5.65 -28.02
N ARG A 205 -10.47 6.84 -28.16
CA ARG A 205 -9.91 8.06 -27.55
C ARG A 205 -9.76 7.94 -26.04
N GLY A 206 -10.69 7.27 -25.36
CA GLY A 206 -10.61 7.00 -23.92
C GLY A 206 -9.40 6.11 -23.56
N VAL A 207 -9.18 5.03 -24.33
CA VAL A 207 -8.04 4.12 -24.15
C VAL A 207 -6.72 4.85 -24.39
N GLU A 208 -6.65 5.67 -25.45
CA GLU A 208 -5.45 6.47 -25.74
C GLU A 208 -5.11 7.43 -24.60
N LEU A 209 -6.10 8.16 -24.07
CA LEU A 209 -5.90 9.07 -22.94
C LEU A 209 -5.52 8.30 -21.67
N PHE A 210 -6.08 7.11 -21.45
CA PHE A 210 -5.69 6.24 -20.35
C PHE A 210 -4.24 5.78 -20.47
N LEU A 211 -3.78 5.37 -21.66
CA LEU A 211 -2.38 4.99 -21.88
C LEU A 211 -1.42 6.19 -21.69
N GLN A 212 -1.81 7.39 -22.12
CA GLN A 212 -1.05 8.61 -21.87
C GLN A 212 -0.97 8.92 -20.36
N TRP A 213 -2.08 8.79 -19.65
CA TRP A 213 -2.12 8.94 -18.19
C TRP A 213 -1.25 7.89 -17.51
N ALA A 214 -1.31 6.62 -17.94
CA ALA A 214 -0.50 5.54 -17.40
C ALA A 214 1.00 5.79 -17.61
N MET A 215 1.39 6.39 -18.73
CA MET A 215 2.77 6.82 -18.96
C MET A 215 3.21 7.90 -17.95
N MET A 216 2.38 8.92 -17.73
CA MET A 216 2.64 9.95 -16.71
C MET A 216 2.76 9.34 -15.31
N GLN A 217 1.85 8.42 -14.98
CA GLN A 217 1.86 7.64 -13.74
C GLN A 217 3.13 6.79 -13.60
N GLY A 218 3.60 6.14 -14.66
CA GLY A 218 4.86 5.39 -14.67
C GLY A 218 6.07 6.27 -14.36
N VAL A 219 6.13 7.48 -14.92
CA VAL A 219 7.20 8.46 -14.59
C VAL A 219 7.12 8.85 -13.11
N ALA A 220 5.93 9.18 -12.61
CA ALA A 220 5.74 9.51 -11.20
C ALA A 220 6.14 8.35 -10.28
N MET A 221 5.78 7.11 -10.61
CA MET A 221 6.17 5.91 -9.87
C MET A 221 7.70 5.77 -9.78
N LEU A 222 8.44 5.97 -10.88
CA LEU A 222 9.91 5.88 -10.87
C LEU A 222 10.54 6.98 -9.99
N LEU A 223 10.04 8.22 -10.09
CA LEU A 223 10.51 9.33 -9.26
C LEU A 223 10.22 9.07 -7.77
N GLN A 224 9.00 8.63 -7.45
CA GLN A 224 8.60 8.29 -6.08
C GLN A 224 9.47 7.14 -5.53
N ASN A 225 9.66 6.07 -6.31
CA ASN A 225 10.45 4.90 -5.93
C ASN A 225 11.89 5.25 -5.57
N ARG A 226 12.54 6.13 -6.35
CA ARG A 226 13.92 6.54 -6.09
C ARG A 226 14.00 7.47 -4.88
N TYR A 227 13.32 8.60 -4.95
CA TYR A 227 13.57 9.69 -4.00
C TYR A 227 12.90 9.49 -2.64
N GLN A 228 11.65 9.04 -2.61
CA GLN A 228 10.94 8.88 -1.35
C GLN A 228 11.54 7.72 -0.54
N ARG A 229 12.05 6.71 -1.23
CA ARG A 229 12.72 5.56 -0.60
C ARG A 229 14.04 5.96 0.02
N GLN A 230 14.86 6.75 -0.67
CA GLN A 230 16.10 7.28 -0.12
C GLN A 230 15.84 8.05 1.18
N ARG A 231 14.83 8.93 1.20
CA ARG A 231 14.44 9.66 2.41
C ARG A 231 13.97 8.73 3.53
N LEU A 232 13.16 7.74 3.19
CA LEU A 232 12.67 6.78 4.17
C LEU A 232 13.83 6.05 4.84
N TYR A 233 14.84 5.62 4.07
CA TYR A 233 16.06 5.03 4.63
C TYR A 233 16.81 5.99 5.56
N THR A 234 16.93 7.27 5.20
CA THR A 234 17.50 8.28 6.12
C THR A 234 16.68 8.40 7.40
N ARG A 235 15.34 8.42 7.32
CA ARG A 235 14.49 8.50 8.51
C ARG A 235 14.61 7.26 9.40
N ILE A 236 14.74 6.08 8.80
CA ILE A 236 14.97 4.83 9.53
C ILE A 236 16.33 4.88 10.24
N ALA A 237 17.38 5.33 9.56
CA ALA A 237 18.71 5.49 10.16
C ALA A 237 18.71 6.52 11.32
N LEU A 238 17.87 7.55 11.23
CA LEU A 238 17.68 8.56 12.29
C LEU A 238 16.69 8.12 13.40
N GLY A 239 16.13 6.91 13.35
CA GLY A 239 15.15 6.42 14.32
C GLY A 239 13.78 7.12 14.26
N LYS A 240 13.49 7.86 13.18
CA LYS A 240 12.25 8.64 12.98
C LYS A 240 11.17 7.89 12.18
N ALA A 241 11.42 6.65 11.80
CA ALA A 241 10.52 5.77 11.06
C ALA A 241 10.81 4.31 11.42
N ASN A 242 9.81 3.44 11.30
CA ASN A 242 9.98 2.03 11.59
C ASN A 242 10.77 1.36 10.46
N ARG A 243 11.62 0.38 10.80
CA ARG A 243 12.38 -0.42 9.81
C ARG A 243 11.46 -1.17 8.84
N MET A 244 10.24 -1.49 9.24
CA MET A 244 9.24 -2.15 8.39
C MET A 244 8.43 -1.18 7.51
N ASP A 245 8.51 0.13 7.74
CA ASP A 245 7.81 1.11 6.91
C ASP A 245 8.34 1.06 5.49
N VAL A 246 7.45 1.21 4.50
CA VAL A 246 7.85 1.43 3.12
C VAL A 246 7.16 2.67 2.55
N VAL A 247 7.45 2.99 1.30
CA VAL A 247 7.02 4.25 0.69
C VAL A 247 5.55 4.15 0.27
N TRP A 248 4.67 4.84 0.99
CA TRP A 248 3.22 4.80 0.80
C TRP A 248 2.59 6.16 0.53
N GLY A 249 3.30 7.12 -0.06
CA GLY A 249 2.71 8.43 -0.23
C GLY A 249 3.53 9.38 -1.08
N GLU A 250 2.87 9.88 -2.12
CA GLU A 250 3.38 10.76 -3.16
C GLU A 250 3.96 12.09 -2.63
N THR A 251 3.69 12.46 -1.39
CA THR A 251 4.10 13.74 -0.78
C THR A 251 5.09 13.60 0.38
N SER A 252 5.73 12.45 0.52
CA SER A 252 6.77 12.21 1.52
C SER A 252 8.13 12.84 1.15
N GLY A 253 8.18 13.98 0.45
CA GLY A 253 9.41 14.68 0.03
C GLY A 253 9.91 15.80 0.96
N VAL A 254 11.19 16.20 0.78
CA VAL A 254 11.81 17.42 1.39
C VAL A 254 11.16 18.68 0.80
N ASP A 255 11.25 19.83 1.47
CA ASP A 255 10.55 21.07 1.08
C ASP A 255 10.78 21.51 -0.38
N GLY A 256 11.99 21.38 -0.94
CA GLY A 256 12.26 21.68 -2.35
C GLY A 256 11.75 20.61 -3.34
N GLN A 257 11.72 19.35 -2.93
CA GLN A 257 11.27 18.25 -3.78
C GLN A 257 9.74 18.13 -3.84
N LEU A 258 9.07 18.50 -2.75
CA LEU A 258 7.62 18.61 -2.71
C LEU A 258 7.10 19.65 -3.72
N TRP A 259 7.89 20.70 -3.97
CA TRP A 259 7.59 21.72 -4.97
C TRP A 259 7.58 21.20 -6.41
N VAL A 260 8.42 20.21 -6.74
CA VAL A 260 8.42 19.57 -8.06
C VAL A 260 7.39 18.46 -8.15
N LEU A 261 7.24 17.68 -7.08
CA LEU A 261 6.37 16.51 -7.08
C LEU A 261 4.89 16.91 -7.01
N CYS A 262 4.50 17.83 -6.12
CA CYS A 262 3.11 18.27 -6.00
C CYS A 262 2.41 18.69 -7.30
N PRO A 263 2.98 19.58 -8.14
CA PRO A 263 2.31 19.99 -9.38
C PRO A 263 2.11 18.82 -10.33
N ILE A 264 3.08 17.90 -10.42
CA ILE A 264 2.96 16.67 -11.21
C ILE A 264 1.79 15.82 -10.69
N LEU A 265 1.70 15.63 -9.37
CA LEU A 265 0.62 14.84 -8.77
C LEU A 265 -0.75 15.45 -8.99
N PHE A 266 -0.91 16.75 -8.74
CA PHE A 266 -2.19 17.43 -8.96
C PHE A 266 -2.59 17.43 -10.43
N ALA A 267 -1.63 17.62 -11.35
CA ALA A 267 -1.89 17.52 -12.78
C ALA A 267 -2.33 16.09 -13.17
N MET A 268 -1.69 15.06 -12.63
CA MET A 268 -2.05 13.66 -12.89
C MET A 268 -3.42 13.29 -12.31
N GLN A 269 -3.73 13.73 -11.09
CA GLN A 269 -5.04 13.51 -10.45
C GLN A 269 -6.13 14.25 -11.22
N GLY A 270 -5.87 15.48 -11.66
CA GLY A 270 -6.78 16.23 -12.53
C GLY A 270 -6.99 15.55 -13.87
N PHE A 271 -5.93 15.00 -14.47
CA PHE A 271 -6.01 14.26 -15.72
C PHE A 271 -6.75 12.92 -15.55
N GLU A 272 -6.52 12.20 -14.46
CA GLU A 272 -7.25 10.97 -14.09
C GLU A 272 -8.77 11.26 -14.00
N ALA A 273 -9.16 12.33 -13.29
CA ALA A 273 -10.55 12.76 -13.18
C ALA A 273 -11.13 13.16 -14.54
N TYR A 274 -10.36 13.89 -15.36
CA TYR A 274 -10.78 14.28 -16.71
C TYR A 274 -11.07 13.06 -17.59
N VAL A 275 -10.17 12.06 -17.60
CA VAL A 275 -10.39 10.81 -18.36
C VAL A 275 -11.64 10.09 -17.85
N GLY A 276 -11.81 9.96 -16.54
CA GLY A 276 -12.99 9.34 -15.95
C GLY A 276 -14.30 10.05 -16.33
N LEU A 277 -14.35 11.38 -16.23
CA LEU A 277 -15.51 12.18 -16.63
C LEU A 277 -15.78 12.10 -18.14
N LEU A 278 -14.74 12.06 -18.96
CA LEU A 278 -14.88 11.92 -20.40
C LEU A 278 -15.50 10.56 -20.76
N LEU A 279 -15.04 9.46 -20.13
CA LEU A 279 -15.63 8.12 -20.32
C LEU A 279 -17.12 8.11 -19.96
N LEU A 280 -17.47 8.73 -18.82
CA LEU A 280 -18.87 8.85 -18.39
C LEU A 280 -19.69 9.65 -19.40
N LYS A 281 -19.19 10.81 -19.86
CA LYS A 281 -19.85 11.61 -20.88
C LYS A 281 -20.06 10.83 -22.18
N THR A 282 -19.07 10.06 -22.63
CA THR A 282 -19.20 9.23 -23.84
C THR A 282 -20.23 8.11 -23.70
N ALA A 283 -20.41 7.58 -22.48
CA ALA A 283 -21.44 6.60 -22.20
C ALA A 283 -22.85 7.23 -22.18
N PHE A 284 -23.01 8.40 -21.56
CA PHE A 284 -24.29 9.11 -21.50
C PHE A 284 -24.77 9.64 -22.87
N VAL A 285 -23.85 10.08 -23.73
CA VAL A 285 -24.18 10.55 -25.09
C VAL A 285 -24.50 9.38 -26.04
N GLY A 286 -24.33 8.12 -25.60
CA GLY A 286 -24.67 6.93 -26.39
C GLY A 286 -23.62 6.52 -27.43
N VAL A 287 -22.40 7.06 -27.36
CA VAL A 287 -21.31 6.73 -28.29
C VAL A 287 -20.76 5.32 -28.00
N VAL A 288 -20.73 4.94 -26.71
CA VAL A 288 -20.39 3.59 -26.22
C VAL A 288 -21.26 3.30 -24.99
N THR A 289 -22.33 2.51 -25.14
CA THR A 289 -23.29 2.20 -24.06
C THR A 289 -22.88 1.02 -23.18
N GLU A 290 -21.65 0.54 -23.31
CA GLU A 290 -21.13 -0.61 -22.56
C GLU A 290 -20.98 -0.24 -21.08
N TRP A 291 -21.53 -1.06 -20.19
CA TRP A 291 -21.53 -0.81 -18.74
C TRP A 291 -20.10 -0.76 -18.16
N GLN A 292 -19.15 -1.45 -18.81
CA GLN A 292 -17.73 -1.44 -18.46
C GLN A 292 -17.17 -0.01 -18.49
N VAL A 293 -17.54 0.79 -19.50
CA VAL A 293 -17.07 2.18 -19.65
C VAL A 293 -17.60 3.05 -18.51
N ILE A 294 -18.86 2.83 -18.11
CA ILE A 294 -19.46 3.53 -16.97
C ILE A 294 -18.74 3.16 -15.67
N CYS A 295 -18.51 1.87 -15.44
CA CYS A 295 -17.83 1.37 -14.25
C CYS A 295 -16.38 1.89 -14.15
N CYS A 296 -15.60 1.79 -15.24
CA CYS A 296 -14.23 2.31 -15.29
C CYS A 296 -14.20 3.84 -15.12
N GLY A 297 -15.16 4.57 -15.70
CA GLY A 297 -15.29 6.02 -15.52
C GLY A 297 -15.55 6.41 -14.07
N ILE A 298 -16.47 5.72 -13.37
CA ILE A 298 -16.73 5.92 -11.94
C ILE A 298 -15.47 5.62 -11.11
N LEU A 299 -14.81 4.49 -11.37
CA LEU A 299 -13.62 4.08 -10.62
C LEU A 299 -12.46 5.06 -10.81
N LEU A 300 -12.23 5.60 -12.01
CA LEU A 300 -11.22 6.64 -12.26
C LEU A 300 -11.51 7.91 -11.47
N VAL A 301 -12.75 8.39 -11.48
CA VAL A 301 -13.13 9.58 -10.70
C VAL A 301 -12.97 9.35 -9.20
N LEU A 302 -13.38 8.17 -8.70
CA LEU A 302 -13.23 7.81 -7.30
C LEU A 302 -11.75 7.80 -6.87
N MET A 303 -10.89 7.16 -7.67
CA MET A 303 -9.45 7.11 -7.41
C MET A 303 -8.82 8.50 -7.46
N ALA A 304 -9.15 9.31 -8.46
CA ALA A 304 -8.67 10.69 -8.58
C ALA A 304 -9.03 11.53 -7.35
N VAL A 305 -10.29 11.47 -6.91
CA VAL A 305 -10.77 12.20 -5.71
C VAL A 305 -10.06 11.71 -4.45
N GLY A 306 -9.93 10.40 -4.26
CA GLY A 306 -9.26 9.88 -3.05
C GLY A 306 -7.76 10.15 -3.04
N ASN A 307 -7.10 10.12 -4.20
CA ASN A 307 -5.71 10.53 -4.38
C ASN A 307 -5.54 12.02 -4.02
N PHE A 308 -6.44 12.87 -4.50
CA PHE A 308 -6.46 14.30 -4.19
C PHE A 308 -6.64 14.57 -2.68
N ILE A 309 -7.62 13.93 -2.04
CA ILE A 309 -7.86 14.06 -0.59
C ILE A 309 -6.61 13.64 0.20
N ASN A 310 -5.99 12.52 -0.15
CA ASN A 310 -4.79 12.03 0.54
C ASN A 310 -3.57 12.93 0.35
N THR A 311 -3.39 13.49 -0.85
CA THR A 311 -2.35 14.48 -1.14
C THR A 311 -2.56 15.72 -0.27
N ILE A 312 -3.77 16.28 -0.24
CA ILE A 312 -4.08 17.44 0.58
C ILE A 312 -3.88 17.14 2.07
N GLN A 313 -4.39 16.02 2.59
CA GLN A 313 -4.26 15.66 4.00
C GLN A 313 -2.78 15.58 4.43
N THR A 314 -1.92 15.06 3.55
CA THR A 314 -0.47 14.99 3.81
C THR A 314 0.17 16.36 3.84
N LEU A 315 -0.19 17.23 2.90
CA LEU A 315 0.28 18.62 2.85
C LEU A 315 -0.16 19.41 4.08
N MET A 316 -1.43 19.29 4.48
CA MET A 316 -1.96 19.92 5.69
C MET A 316 -1.25 19.43 6.95
N THR A 317 -0.98 18.13 7.05
CA THR A 317 -0.26 17.58 8.20
C THR A 317 1.15 18.15 8.26
N LYS A 318 1.86 18.19 7.12
CA LYS A 318 3.21 18.75 7.03
C LYS A 318 3.23 20.25 7.36
N SER A 319 2.27 21.03 6.86
CA SER A 319 2.18 22.47 7.15
C SER A 319 1.91 22.74 8.63
N ARG A 320 1.02 21.96 9.27
CA ARG A 320 0.76 22.03 10.71
C ARG A 320 2.00 21.72 11.55
N PHE A 321 2.78 20.69 11.19
CA PHE A 321 4.05 20.39 11.87
C PHE A 321 5.07 21.51 11.70
N LYS A 322 5.19 22.09 10.51
CA LYS A 322 6.08 23.23 10.25
C LYS A 322 5.67 24.47 11.06
N ALA A 323 4.36 24.75 11.14
CA ALA A 323 3.82 25.84 11.96
C ALA A 323 4.10 25.62 13.45
N LYS A 324 3.91 24.40 13.97
CA LYS A 324 4.26 24.04 15.36
C LYS A 324 5.75 24.23 15.65
N MET A 325 6.64 23.78 14.75
CA MET A 325 8.09 23.97 14.92
C MET A 325 8.49 25.44 14.89
N LYS A 326 7.88 26.25 13.99
CA LYS A 326 8.14 27.69 13.93
C LYS A 326 7.68 28.39 15.23
N ARG A 327 6.52 28.01 15.77
CA ARG A 327 6.00 28.53 17.06
C ARG A 327 6.85 28.11 18.27
N SER A 328 7.43 26.90 18.25
CA SER A 328 8.33 26.43 19.31
C SER A 328 9.68 27.14 19.27
N LYS A 329 10.21 27.45 18.08
CA LYS A 329 11.46 28.23 17.93
C LYS A 329 11.29 29.71 18.25
N SER A 330 10.06 30.24 18.16
CA SER A 330 9.76 31.65 18.47
C SER A 330 9.38 31.90 19.93
N LYS A 331 9.42 30.88 20.80
CA LYS A 331 9.48 31.06 22.25
C LYS A 331 10.96 31.02 22.66
N PRO A 332 11.68 32.15 22.73
CA PRO A 332 12.94 32.19 23.46
C PRO A 332 12.64 31.96 24.94
N GLU A 333 13.61 31.37 25.64
CA GLU A 333 13.67 31.21 27.09
C GLU A 333 13.26 32.51 27.79
N LEU A 334 12.06 32.52 28.35
CA LEU A 334 11.69 33.33 29.49
C LEU A 334 11.54 32.31 30.61
N ASP A 335 12.66 32.00 31.24
CA ASP A 335 12.82 31.72 32.67
C ASP A 335 14.31 31.60 33.01
#